data_AF-A0A7X8RBA5-F1
#
_entry.id   AF-A0A7X8RBA5-F1
#
_cell.length_a   1.000
_cell.length_b   1.000
_cell.length_c   1.000
_cell.angle_alpha   90.00
_cell.angle_beta   90.00
_cell.angle_gamma   90.00
#
_symmetry.space_group_name_H-M   'P 1'
#
loop_
_entity.id
_entity.type
_entity.pdbx_description
1 polymer ?
#
loop_
_entity_poly.entity_id
_entity_poly.type
_entity_poly.pdbx_seq_one_letter_code
_entity_poly.pdbx_strand_id
1 'polypeptide(L)'
;MDLIRSFRQAQSHTDLFEFWQQETELRLQLRQQKVTDISPAQNGDELDFLLRSLYFGGRPDDFFTQLKAALNSASSLQWWKSSPPWLKAEFFSFLSLQLADETGKSLQFLIHLYEPDLDHYYTQLLSQLTLNQCRYLMSKTANASLRSLLKTRERDILSQQENRHYGLLRQQDFNGDDSAALADKRDLVKAALFQLDQANRQHYTAPYGIDRGRALLDAVDKIYQSGLIQDALLLMEQIYRAFQSQHRLQEILHDQRLGPKLTRLVSKTVGTQVLLSGELRLSDQATQFHKQSFPSLEVDQGLLAILRLYEALLSSPVQMDSLPWEILARYEDIQQLFPEYSFPEMGSHQAAPDAGQQLLNVADSLLSSTPHAAFIIMELSRIMAKHSLIHLDKQDRQQLLTCYLSLWKWVPSHLFMNANIMDDLANWSNNTLRQEAERIMSFLSEPGKPASLLTDLQKRPELYRGGAEPIRSQALYGYLLGVLE
;
A
#
# COMPACT_ATOMS: atom_id res chain seq x y z
N MET A 1 27.34 -36.19 -27.57
CA MET A 1 28.77 -35.94 -27.83
C MET A 1 29.01 -34.44 -27.77
N ASP A 2 30.14 -33.99 -27.21
CA ASP A 2 30.46 -32.56 -27.09
C ASP A 2 31.08 -32.05 -28.40
N LEU A 3 30.26 -31.47 -29.28
CA LEU A 3 30.66 -31.08 -30.63
C LEU A 3 31.74 -29.98 -30.63
N ILE A 4 31.83 -29.15 -29.58
CA ILE A 4 32.91 -28.18 -29.44
C ILE A 4 34.26 -28.87 -29.17
N ARG A 5 34.27 -29.95 -28.38
CA ARG A 5 35.49 -30.77 -28.22
C ARG A 5 35.89 -31.45 -29.51
N SER A 6 34.92 -31.96 -30.28
CA SER A 6 35.19 -32.54 -31.60
C SER A 6 35.75 -31.50 -32.57
N PHE A 7 35.28 -30.25 -32.52
CA PHE A 7 35.86 -29.15 -33.29
C PHE A 7 37.31 -28.84 -32.88
N ARG A 8 37.64 -28.83 -31.58
CA ARG A 8 39.04 -28.67 -31.12
C ARG A 8 39.96 -29.76 -31.65
N GLN A 9 39.46 -31.00 -31.70
CA GLN A 9 40.20 -32.12 -32.28
C GLN A 9 40.40 -31.92 -33.78
N ALA A 10 39.36 -31.48 -34.50
CA ALA A 10 39.43 -31.22 -35.93
C ALA A 10 40.46 -30.13 -36.28
N GLN A 11 40.57 -29.08 -35.46
CA GLN A 11 41.58 -28.01 -35.63
C GLN A 11 43.04 -28.50 -35.58
N SER A 12 43.29 -29.69 -35.03
CA SER A 12 44.65 -30.26 -34.95
C SER A 12 45.11 -30.97 -36.23
N HIS A 13 44.25 -31.11 -37.24
CA HIS A 13 44.60 -31.70 -38.52
C HIS A 13 45.58 -30.82 -39.31
N THR A 14 46.63 -31.42 -39.86
CA THR A 14 47.58 -30.76 -40.76
C THR A 14 47.06 -30.60 -42.19
N ASP A 15 46.04 -31.37 -42.59
CA ASP A 15 45.39 -31.25 -43.90
C ASP A 15 44.17 -30.30 -43.82
N LEU A 16 44.24 -29.23 -44.61
CA LEU A 16 43.22 -28.19 -44.69
C LEU A 16 41.89 -28.69 -45.28
N PHE A 17 41.94 -29.62 -46.24
CA PHE A 17 40.73 -30.14 -46.87
C PHE A 17 39.96 -31.08 -45.94
N GLU A 18 40.68 -31.96 -45.21
CA GLU A 18 40.08 -32.82 -44.20
C GLU A 18 39.45 -31.99 -43.06
N PHE A 19 40.14 -30.95 -42.61
CA PHE A 19 39.60 -30.01 -41.63
C PHE A 19 38.28 -29.38 -42.10
N TRP A 20 38.21 -28.86 -43.32
CA TRP A 20 36.99 -28.22 -43.83
C TRP A 20 35.82 -29.18 -44.00
N GLN A 21 36.09 -30.43 -44.41
CA GLN A 21 35.06 -31.45 -44.51
C GLN A 21 34.48 -31.77 -43.13
N GLN A 22 35.34 -32.01 -42.15
CA GLN A 22 34.93 -32.29 -40.77
C GLN A 22 34.22 -31.08 -40.12
N GLU A 23 34.73 -29.85 -40.29
CA GLU A 23 34.08 -28.64 -39.79
C GLU A 23 32.65 -28.54 -40.34
N THR A 24 32.45 -28.81 -41.62
CA THR A 24 31.14 -28.74 -42.27
C THR A 24 30.15 -29.76 -41.71
N GLU A 25 30.59 -31.00 -41.47
CA GLU A 25 29.78 -32.02 -40.82
C GLU A 25 29.42 -31.64 -39.39
N LEU A 26 30.38 -31.10 -38.62
CA LEU A 26 30.15 -30.63 -37.26
C LEU A 26 29.16 -29.46 -37.22
N ARG A 27 29.22 -28.51 -38.17
CA ARG A 27 28.25 -27.41 -38.28
C ARG A 27 26.83 -27.93 -38.51
N LEU A 28 26.66 -28.93 -39.38
CA LEU A 28 25.35 -29.54 -39.65
C LEU A 28 24.79 -30.25 -38.43
N GLN A 29 25.63 -30.98 -37.69
CA GLN A 29 25.24 -31.66 -36.45
C GLN A 29 24.86 -30.65 -35.36
N LEU A 30 25.63 -29.57 -35.20
CA LEU A 30 25.39 -28.55 -34.18
C LEU A 30 24.07 -27.80 -34.43
N ARG A 31 23.70 -27.58 -35.69
CA ARG A 31 22.40 -26.97 -36.05
C ARG A 31 21.19 -27.78 -35.59
N GLN A 32 21.34 -29.10 -35.40
CA GLN A 32 20.28 -29.99 -34.95
C GLN A 32 20.28 -30.19 -33.42
N GLN A 33 21.32 -29.75 -32.73
CA GLN A 33 21.48 -29.93 -31.28
C GLN A 33 20.72 -28.87 -30.48
N LYS A 34 20.17 -29.25 -29.31
CA LYS A 34 19.56 -28.31 -28.36
C LYS A 34 20.65 -27.46 -27.68
N VAL A 35 20.36 -26.18 -27.42
CA VAL A 35 21.32 -25.22 -26.84
C VAL A 35 21.84 -25.64 -25.47
N THR A 36 20.99 -26.26 -24.65
CA THR A 36 21.34 -26.74 -23.31
C THR A 36 22.46 -27.76 -23.31
N ASP A 37 22.66 -28.43 -24.45
CA ASP A 37 23.63 -29.51 -24.59
C ASP A 37 24.93 -29.03 -25.27
N ILE A 38 25.00 -27.74 -25.63
CA ILE A 38 26.19 -27.11 -26.23
C ILE A 38 27.06 -26.55 -25.12
N SER A 39 28.31 -26.98 -25.07
CA SER A 39 29.30 -26.47 -24.13
C SER A 39 29.63 -25.00 -24.40
N PRO A 40 29.99 -24.20 -23.39
CA PRO A 40 30.37 -22.80 -23.61
C PRO A 40 31.70 -22.69 -24.35
N ALA A 41 31.77 -21.76 -25.30
CA ALA A 41 33.00 -21.45 -26.05
C ALA A 41 34.09 -20.87 -25.14
N GLN A 42 35.34 -21.28 -25.36
CA GLN A 42 36.50 -20.88 -24.57
C GLN A 42 37.42 -19.89 -25.29
N ASN A 43 37.32 -19.78 -26.62
CA ASN A 43 38.17 -18.91 -27.43
C ASN A 43 37.41 -18.32 -28.64
N GLY A 44 38.08 -17.42 -29.37
CA GLY A 44 37.51 -16.75 -30.53
C GLY A 44 37.17 -17.70 -31.68
N ASP A 45 37.98 -18.73 -31.93
CA ASP A 45 37.73 -19.66 -33.05
C ASP A 45 36.48 -20.52 -32.82
N GLU A 46 36.22 -20.91 -31.58
CA GLU A 46 34.98 -21.59 -31.18
C GLU A 46 33.77 -20.67 -31.34
N LEU A 47 33.90 -19.39 -31.00
CA LEU A 47 32.83 -18.41 -31.23
C LEU A 47 32.57 -18.19 -32.72
N ASP A 48 33.61 -18.14 -33.54
CA ASP A 48 33.52 -18.06 -35.00
C ASP A 48 32.79 -19.28 -35.58
N PHE A 49 33.15 -20.47 -35.08
CA PHE A 49 32.46 -21.71 -35.44
C PHE A 49 30.98 -21.68 -35.02
N LEU A 50 30.66 -21.23 -33.80
CA LEU A 50 29.28 -21.08 -33.34
C LEU A 50 28.51 -20.04 -34.15
N LEU A 51 29.14 -18.93 -34.54
CA LEU A 51 28.53 -17.90 -35.39
C LEU A 51 28.15 -18.50 -36.76
N ARG A 52 29.07 -19.23 -37.40
CA ARG A 52 28.83 -19.93 -38.68
C ARG A 52 27.79 -21.05 -38.58
N SER A 53 27.73 -21.70 -37.43
CA SER A 53 26.82 -22.83 -37.20
C SER A 53 25.41 -22.38 -36.87
N LEU A 54 25.27 -21.52 -35.85
CA LEU A 54 24.00 -21.16 -35.22
C LEU A 54 23.44 -19.87 -35.81
N TYR A 55 24.20 -18.77 -35.76
CA TYR A 55 23.71 -17.47 -36.22
C TYR A 55 23.35 -17.49 -37.71
N PHE A 56 24.32 -17.84 -38.57
CA PHE A 56 24.07 -18.01 -40.01
C PHE A 56 23.26 -19.28 -40.34
N GLY A 57 23.03 -20.16 -39.35
CA GLY A 57 22.14 -21.31 -39.45
C GLY A 57 20.67 -21.00 -39.15
N GLY A 58 20.31 -19.74 -38.89
CA GLY A 58 18.94 -19.31 -38.58
C GLY A 58 18.54 -19.44 -37.11
N ARG A 59 19.51 -19.61 -36.19
CA ARG A 59 19.30 -19.73 -34.73
C ARG A 59 20.12 -18.67 -33.97
N PRO A 60 19.81 -17.36 -34.15
CA PRO A 60 20.59 -16.27 -33.56
C PRO A 60 20.50 -16.19 -32.03
N ASP A 61 19.32 -16.42 -31.44
CA ASP A 61 19.13 -16.37 -29.98
C ASP A 61 19.97 -17.41 -29.24
N ASP A 62 20.10 -18.59 -29.84
CA ASP A 62 20.88 -19.71 -29.35
C ASP A 62 22.38 -19.37 -29.37
N PHE A 63 22.84 -18.70 -30.43
CA PHE A 63 24.19 -18.16 -30.52
C PHE A 63 24.44 -17.11 -29.42
N PHE A 64 23.51 -16.15 -29.25
CA PHE A 64 23.66 -15.09 -28.25
C PHE A 64 23.65 -15.62 -26.81
N THR A 65 22.88 -16.67 -26.54
CA THR A 65 22.90 -17.37 -25.25
C THR A 65 24.29 -17.96 -24.97
N GLN A 66 24.92 -18.60 -25.97
CA GLN A 66 26.27 -19.14 -25.85
C GLN A 66 27.34 -18.05 -25.75
N LEU A 67 27.20 -16.96 -26.51
CA LEU A 67 28.07 -15.80 -26.43
C LEU A 67 28.05 -15.22 -25.01
N LYS A 68 26.87 -15.00 -24.43
CA LYS A 68 26.71 -14.50 -23.05
C LYS A 68 27.43 -15.37 -22.03
N ALA A 69 27.37 -16.69 -22.17
CA ALA A 69 28.09 -17.62 -21.29
C ALA A 69 29.62 -17.55 -21.46
N ALA A 70 30.09 -17.30 -22.69
CA ALA A 70 31.51 -17.23 -23.04
C ALA A 70 32.19 -15.89 -22.67
N LEU A 71 31.43 -14.81 -22.45
CA LEU A 71 31.96 -13.46 -22.18
C LEU A 71 32.70 -13.30 -20.84
N ASN A 72 32.79 -14.35 -20.04
CA ASN A 72 33.64 -14.40 -18.84
C ASN A 72 35.12 -14.67 -19.17
N SER A 73 35.46 -15.11 -20.39
CA SER A 73 36.85 -15.34 -20.82
C SER A 73 37.44 -14.13 -21.56
N ALA A 74 38.73 -13.86 -21.33
CA ALA A 74 39.44 -12.75 -21.96
C ALA A 74 39.54 -12.89 -23.50
N SER A 75 39.71 -14.12 -23.99
CA SER A 75 39.75 -14.45 -25.42
C SER A 75 38.42 -14.15 -26.12
N SER A 76 37.29 -14.53 -25.52
CA SER A 76 35.95 -14.24 -26.03
C SER A 76 35.64 -12.75 -26.00
N LEU A 77 36.07 -12.03 -24.96
CA LEU A 77 35.96 -10.57 -24.88
C LEU A 77 36.75 -9.88 -25.99
N GLN A 78 37.96 -10.34 -26.30
CA GLN A 78 38.76 -9.78 -27.39
C GLN A 78 38.09 -10.02 -28.75
N TRP A 79 37.56 -11.21 -28.98
CA TRP A 79 36.78 -11.54 -30.18
C TRP A 79 35.53 -10.64 -30.31
N TRP A 80 34.81 -10.44 -29.21
CA TRP A 80 33.66 -9.52 -29.16
C TRP A 80 34.05 -8.09 -29.53
N LYS A 81 35.17 -7.57 -29.02
CA LYS A 81 35.63 -6.21 -29.33
C LYS A 81 35.91 -6.02 -30.82
N SER A 82 36.49 -7.03 -31.47
CA SER A 82 36.73 -7.07 -32.92
C SER A 82 35.49 -7.37 -33.76
N SER A 83 34.35 -7.70 -33.15
CA SER A 83 33.14 -8.08 -33.88
C SER A 83 32.51 -6.90 -34.62
N PRO A 84 31.84 -7.14 -35.75
CA PRO A 84 31.26 -6.08 -36.56
C PRO A 84 30.10 -5.36 -35.85
N PRO A 85 29.83 -4.08 -36.17
CA PRO A 85 28.83 -3.27 -35.47
C PRO A 85 27.40 -3.85 -35.50
N TRP A 86 27.02 -4.50 -36.60
CA TRP A 86 25.69 -5.11 -36.73
C TRP A 86 25.47 -6.23 -35.71
N LEU A 87 26.48 -7.07 -35.48
CA LEU A 87 26.41 -8.15 -34.50
C LEU A 87 26.33 -7.59 -33.08
N LYS A 88 27.06 -6.50 -32.83
CA LYS A 88 27.01 -5.79 -31.55
C LYS A 88 25.60 -5.28 -31.26
N ALA A 89 24.98 -4.60 -32.23
CA ALA A 89 23.63 -4.03 -32.10
C ALA A 89 22.56 -5.09 -31.83
N GLU A 90 22.60 -6.22 -32.55
CA GLU A 90 21.64 -7.31 -32.36
C GLU A 90 21.79 -7.99 -31.00
N PHE A 91 23.03 -8.20 -30.53
CA PHE A 91 23.27 -8.77 -29.21
C PHE A 91 22.78 -7.86 -28.08
N PHE A 92 22.97 -6.55 -28.18
CA PHE A 92 22.42 -5.61 -27.19
C PHE A 92 20.88 -5.62 -27.17
N SER A 93 20.26 -5.75 -28.34
CA SER A 93 18.80 -5.89 -28.46
C SER A 93 18.33 -7.18 -27.78
N PHE A 94 19.00 -8.31 -28.03
CA PHE A 94 18.75 -9.58 -27.36
C PHE A 94 18.90 -9.47 -25.84
N LEU A 95 19.99 -8.85 -25.35
CA LEU A 95 20.22 -8.66 -23.93
C LEU A 95 19.11 -7.84 -23.27
N SER A 96 18.63 -6.77 -23.91
CA SER A 96 17.59 -5.91 -23.35
C SER A 96 16.31 -6.67 -22.95
N LEU A 97 16.01 -7.79 -23.64
CA LEU A 97 14.85 -8.63 -23.36
C LEU A 97 15.05 -9.61 -22.20
N GLN A 98 16.30 -9.91 -21.81
CA GLN A 98 16.63 -10.94 -20.81
C GLN A 98 17.05 -10.38 -19.44
N LEU A 99 17.27 -9.08 -19.31
CA LEU A 99 17.91 -8.48 -18.12
C LEU A 99 16.97 -8.23 -16.93
N ALA A 100 15.65 -8.25 -17.14
CA ALA A 100 14.69 -7.88 -16.11
C ALA A 100 14.75 -8.78 -14.85
N ASP A 101 15.01 -10.08 -15.04
CA ASP A 101 14.97 -11.09 -13.98
C ASP A 101 16.37 -11.49 -13.43
N GLU A 102 17.43 -10.82 -13.88
CA GLU A 102 18.81 -11.20 -13.52
C GLU A 102 19.33 -10.54 -12.23
N THR A 103 20.14 -11.26 -11.46
CA THR A 103 20.77 -10.70 -10.25
C THR A 103 21.94 -9.78 -10.58
N GLY A 104 22.21 -8.75 -9.76
CA GLY A 104 23.31 -7.81 -10.02
C GLY A 104 24.69 -8.46 -10.25
N LYS A 105 24.96 -9.64 -9.66
CA LYS A 105 26.19 -10.40 -9.87
C LYS A 105 26.33 -10.95 -11.29
N SER A 106 25.25 -11.48 -11.88
CA SER A 106 25.28 -12.02 -13.24
C SER A 106 25.43 -10.92 -14.30
N LEU A 107 25.23 -9.65 -13.93
CA LEU A 107 25.34 -8.49 -14.80
C LEU A 107 26.76 -7.89 -14.88
N GLN A 108 27.75 -8.43 -14.16
CA GLN A 108 29.11 -7.85 -14.14
C GLN A 108 29.78 -7.83 -15.52
N PHE A 109 29.44 -8.76 -16.43
CA PHE A 109 29.99 -8.77 -17.78
C PHE A 109 29.66 -7.47 -18.56
N LEU A 110 28.55 -6.79 -18.23
CA LEU A 110 28.21 -5.49 -18.79
C LEU A 110 29.24 -4.40 -18.47
N ILE A 111 30.08 -4.56 -17.44
CA ILE A 111 31.18 -3.62 -17.16
C ILE A 111 32.30 -3.82 -18.18
N HIS A 112 32.57 -5.06 -18.56
CA HIS A 112 33.65 -5.43 -19.48
C HIS A 112 33.31 -5.20 -20.95
N LEU A 113 32.02 -5.24 -21.30
CA LEU A 113 31.51 -4.97 -22.65
C LEU A 113 31.45 -3.47 -23.01
N TYR A 114 31.60 -2.58 -22.04
CA TYR A 114 31.38 -1.15 -22.26
C TYR A 114 32.53 -0.51 -23.06
N GLU A 115 32.17 0.13 -24.17
CA GLU A 115 33.04 0.98 -24.98
C GLU A 115 32.31 2.33 -25.18
N PRO A 116 33.01 3.47 -25.16
CA PRO A 116 32.37 4.79 -25.33
C PRO A 116 31.54 4.90 -26.62
N ASP A 117 31.98 4.23 -27.68
CA ASP A 117 31.29 4.21 -28.98
C ASP A 117 29.93 3.48 -28.95
N LEU A 118 29.64 2.75 -27.87
CA LEU A 118 28.41 1.98 -27.66
C LEU A 118 27.40 2.66 -26.73
N ASP A 119 27.62 3.93 -26.36
CA ASP A 119 26.78 4.68 -25.41
C ASP A 119 25.27 4.62 -25.76
N HIS A 120 24.91 4.70 -27.05
CA HIS A 120 23.52 4.62 -27.49
C HIS A 120 22.87 3.26 -27.14
N TYR A 121 23.54 2.15 -27.45
CA TYR A 121 23.06 0.80 -27.15
C TYR A 121 23.04 0.53 -25.65
N TYR A 122 24.03 1.04 -24.91
CA TYR A 122 24.07 0.95 -23.46
C TYR A 122 22.92 1.70 -22.81
N THR A 123 22.59 2.90 -23.28
CA THR A 123 21.47 3.69 -22.71
C THR A 123 20.16 2.91 -22.81
N GLN A 124 19.90 2.27 -23.95
CA GLN A 124 18.72 1.43 -24.15
C GLN A 124 18.74 0.19 -23.24
N LEU A 125 19.89 -0.47 -23.09
CA LEU A 125 20.04 -1.62 -22.20
C LEU A 125 19.84 -1.23 -20.73
N LEU A 126 20.44 -0.13 -20.29
CA LEU A 126 20.34 0.39 -18.92
C LEU A 126 18.91 0.82 -18.58
N SER A 127 18.09 1.20 -19.57
CA SER A 127 16.67 1.53 -19.34
C SER A 127 15.89 0.38 -18.69
N GLN A 128 16.30 -0.87 -18.88
CA GLN A 128 15.63 -2.06 -18.33
C GLN A 128 16.13 -2.45 -16.94
N LEU A 129 17.19 -1.81 -16.43
CA LEU A 129 17.75 -2.14 -15.12
C LEU A 129 16.95 -1.50 -13.96
N THR A 130 16.89 -2.25 -12.86
CA THR A 130 16.34 -1.83 -11.57
C THR A 130 17.34 -0.98 -10.78
N LEU A 131 16.83 -0.23 -9.79
CA LEU A 131 17.66 0.60 -8.90
C LEU A 131 18.79 -0.20 -8.23
N ASN A 132 18.48 -1.41 -7.75
CA ASN A 132 19.44 -2.29 -7.07
C ASN A 132 20.55 -2.77 -8.02
N GLN A 133 20.20 -3.13 -9.25
CA GLN A 133 21.17 -3.51 -10.28
C GLN A 133 22.09 -2.33 -10.65
N CYS A 134 21.53 -1.12 -10.83
CA CYS A 134 22.31 0.08 -11.10
C CYS A 134 23.30 0.39 -9.97
N ARG A 135 22.85 0.37 -8.70
CA ARG A 135 23.70 0.60 -7.52
C ARG A 135 24.81 -0.44 -7.39
N TYR A 136 24.47 -1.70 -7.63
CA TYR A 136 25.45 -2.79 -7.62
C TYR A 136 26.54 -2.56 -8.68
N LEU A 137 26.15 -2.32 -9.93
CA LEU A 137 27.10 -2.08 -11.03
C LEU A 137 27.96 -0.84 -10.78
N MET A 138 27.38 0.26 -10.26
CA MET A 138 28.12 1.47 -9.88
C MET A 138 29.21 1.19 -8.83
N SER A 139 28.93 0.32 -7.86
CA SER A 139 29.91 -0.07 -6.84
C SER A 139 31.08 -0.88 -7.39
N LYS A 140 30.92 -1.51 -8.57
CA LYS A 140 31.89 -2.41 -9.19
C LYS A 140 32.62 -1.83 -10.39
N THR A 141 32.09 -0.81 -11.05
CA THR A 141 32.76 -0.14 -12.17
C THR A 141 33.59 1.05 -11.70
N ALA A 142 34.79 1.22 -12.26
CA ALA A 142 35.63 2.40 -12.09
C ALA A 142 35.56 3.37 -13.30
N ASN A 143 34.87 2.98 -14.38
CA ASN A 143 34.77 3.77 -15.60
C ASN A 143 33.84 4.99 -15.39
N ALA A 144 34.36 6.20 -15.63
CA ALA A 144 33.65 7.44 -15.37
C ALA A 144 32.41 7.65 -16.26
N SER A 145 32.47 7.27 -17.54
CA SER A 145 31.33 7.43 -18.46
C SER A 145 30.25 6.37 -18.23
N LEU A 146 30.61 5.13 -17.94
CA LEU A 146 29.62 4.13 -17.51
C LEU A 146 28.98 4.53 -16.16
N ARG A 147 29.74 5.09 -15.22
CA ARG A 147 29.19 5.63 -13.97
C ARG A 147 28.22 6.79 -14.22
N SER A 148 28.48 7.68 -15.18
CA SER A 148 27.57 8.79 -15.48
C SER A 148 26.26 8.29 -16.09
N LEU A 149 26.31 7.30 -16.99
CA LEU A 149 25.11 6.65 -17.55
C LEU A 149 24.28 5.95 -16.47
N LEU A 150 24.93 5.18 -15.59
CA LEU A 150 24.25 4.52 -14.46
C LEU A 150 23.63 5.52 -13.47
N LYS A 151 24.33 6.62 -13.17
CA LYS A 151 23.79 7.71 -12.33
C LYS A 151 22.61 8.43 -12.98
N THR A 152 22.65 8.59 -14.30
CA THR A 152 21.55 9.21 -15.05
C THR A 152 20.32 8.32 -14.97
N ARG A 153 20.47 7.01 -15.22
CA ARG A 153 19.37 6.07 -15.05
C ARG A 153 18.85 6.00 -13.61
N GLU A 154 19.74 6.00 -12.61
CA GLU A 154 19.33 6.07 -11.20
C GLU A 154 18.48 7.32 -10.94
N ARG A 155 18.92 8.49 -11.42
CA ARG A 155 18.15 9.74 -11.30
C ARG A 155 16.81 9.67 -12.05
N ASP A 156 16.77 9.04 -13.21
CA ASP A 156 15.53 8.87 -13.98
C ASP A 156 14.54 7.95 -13.23
N ILE A 157 15.02 6.84 -12.65
CA ILE A 157 14.19 5.95 -11.82
C ILE A 157 13.67 6.71 -10.59
N LEU A 158 14.54 7.43 -9.90
CA LEU A 158 14.18 8.18 -8.70
C LEU A 158 13.21 9.33 -9.00
N SER A 159 13.44 10.11 -10.06
CA SER A 159 12.52 11.17 -10.47
C SER A 159 11.18 10.61 -10.96
N GLN A 160 11.17 9.45 -11.62
CA GLN A 160 9.93 8.74 -11.93
C GLN A 160 9.22 8.27 -10.65
N GLN A 161 9.93 7.80 -9.62
CA GLN A 161 9.34 7.45 -8.33
C GLN A 161 8.80 8.68 -7.59
N GLU A 162 9.55 9.78 -7.54
CA GLU A 162 9.08 11.05 -6.96
C GLU A 162 7.82 11.56 -7.67
N ASN A 163 7.79 11.51 -9.01
CA ASN A 163 6.63 11.89 -9.81
C ASN A 163 5.45 10.93 -9.65
N ARG A 164 5.68 9.62 -9.43
CA ARG A 164 4.63 8.62 -9.19
C ARG A 164 3.85 8.88 -7.90
N HIS A 165 4.47 9.52 -6.92
CA HIS A 165 3.85 9.86 -5.64
C HIS A 165 3.52 11.35 -5.52
N TYR A 166 3.41 12.08 -6.64
CA TYR A 166 3.15 13.53 -6.63
C TYR A 166 4.12 14.33 -5.74
N GLY A 167 5.37 13.87 -5.57
CA GLY A 167 6.37 14.47 -4.70
C GLY A 167 6.14 14.28 -3.19
N LEU A 168 5.20 13.42 -2.78
CA LEU A 168 4.88 13.14 -1.36
C LEU A 168 5.98 12.35 -0.65
N LEU A 169 6.66 11.46 -1.35
CA LEU A 169 7.79 10.70 -0.84
C LEU A 169 9.09 11.35 -1.33
N ARG A 170 9.93 11.77 -0.39
CA ARG A 170 11.29 12.25 -0.67
C ARG A 170 12.29 11.16 -0.32
N GLN A 171 13.48 11.22 -0.93
CA GLN A 171 14.58 10.29 -0.66
C GLN A 171 14.92 10.13 0.85
N GLN A 172 14.75 11.20 1.63
CA GLN A 172 14.99 11.20 3.08
C GLN A 172 13.95 10.37 3.85
N ASP A 173 12.72 10.26 3.35
CA ASP A 173 11.65 9.46 3.97
C ASP A 173 11.94 7.94 3.90
N PHE A 174 12.84 7.50 3.02
CA PHE A 174 13.29 6.10 2.93
C PHE A 174 14.43 5.76 3.92
N ASN A 175 15.01 6.77 4.57
CA ASN A 175 16.14 6.63 5.50
C ASN A 175 15.67 6.65 6.96
N GLY A 176 14.65 5.84 7.30
CA GLY A 176 14.44 5.26 8.62
C GLY A 176 14.58 6.13 9.88
N ASP A 177 14.14 7.40 9.86
CA ASP A 177 13.97 8.18 11.09
C ASP A 177 12.48 8.17 11.48
N ASP A 178 12.09 7.12 12.22
CA ASP A 178 10.84 7.06 12.96
C ASP A 178 10.94 8.00 14.18
N SER A 179 10.51 9.25 14.04
CA SER A 179 10.27 10.11 15.20
C SER A 179 8.77 10.12 15.55
N ALA A 180 8.49 9.52 16.71
CA ALA A 180 7.17 9.32 17.28
C ALA A 180 6.53 10.61 17.82
N ALA A 181 5.24 10.79 17.54
CA ALA A 181 4.18 11.25 18.45
C ALA A 181 2.90 11.46 17.61
N LEU A 182 1.84 10.67 17.84
CA LEU A 182 0.51 10.80 17.20
C LEU A 182 0.59 11.22 15.73
N ALA A 183 0.95 10.26 14.86
CA ALA A 183 1.32 10.53 13.47
C ALA A 183 0.32 11.47 12.79
N ASP A 184 0.82 12.64 12.38
CA ASP A 184 0.08 13.57 11.53
C ASP A 184 -0.45 12.80 10.33
N LYS A 185 -1.67 13.13 9.84
CA LYS A 185 -2.31 12.42 8.72
C LYS A 185 -1.36 12.29 7.53
N ARG A 186 -0.53 13.31 7.30
CA ARG A 186 0.51 13.31 6.28
C ARG A 186 1.51 12.17 6.46
N ASP A 187 1.97 11.95 7.68
CA ASP A 187 2.99 10.94 7.97
C ASP A 187 2.38 9.53 7.91
N LEU A 188 1.11 9.35 8.30
CA LEU A 188 0.35 8.12 8.06
C LEU A 188 0.21 7.80 6.57
N VAL A 189 -0.13 8.79 5.74
CA VAL A 189 -0.23 8.63 4.28
C VAL A 189 1.14 8.27 3.69
N LYS A 190 2.22 8.94 4.10
CA LYS A 190 3.58 8.61 3.66
C LYS A 190 3.96 7.18 4.04
N ALA A 191 3.72 6.78 5.28
CA ALA A 191 4.00 5.43 5.76
C ALA A 191 3.18 4.37 5.01
N ALA A 192 1.92 4.65 4.68
CA ALA A 192 1.11 3.78 3.84
C ALA A 192 1.70 3.63 2.42
N LEU A 193 2.06 4.75 1.78
CA LEU A 193 2.66 4.73 0.44
C LEU A 193 3.98 3.95 0.40
N PHE A 194 4.82 4.15 1.41
CA PHE A 194 6.07 3.40 1.56
C PHE A 194 5.81 1.90 1.72
N GLN A 195 4.83 1.50 2.54
CA GLN A 195 4.47 0.09 2.70
C GLN A 195 3.89 -0.51 1.41
N LEU A 196 3.13 0.26 0.63
CA LEU A 196 2.63 -0.19 -0.67
C LEU A 196 3.75 -0.42 -1.69
N ASP A 197 4.77 0.44 -1.71
CA ASP A 197 5.95 0.27 -2.56
C ASP A 197 6.77 -0.96 -2.15
N GLN A 198 6.95 -1.17 -0.84
CA GLN A 198 7.56 -2.40 -0.33
C GLN A 198 6.75 -3.64 -0.68
N ALA A 199 5.41 -3.55 -0.63
CA ALA A 199 4.48 -4.62 -0.98
C ALA A 199 4.35 -4.88 -2.51
N ASN A 200 5.27 -4.35 -3.33
CA ASN A 200 5.32 -4.67 -4.75
C ASN A 200 5.51 -6.17 -4.98
N ARG A 201 4.77 -6.74 -5.93
CA ARG A 201 4.77 -8.18 -6.27
C ARG A 201 6.18 -8.69 -6.56
N GLN A 202 7.02 -7.88 -7.19
CA GLN A 202 8.37 -8.25 -7.60
C GLN A 202 9.32 -8.50 -6.41
N HIS A 203 9.00 -8.00 -5.22
CA HIS A 203 9.84 -8.16 -4.02
C HIS A 203 9.61 -9.47 -3.27
N TYR A 204 8.60 -10.28 -3.66
CA TYR A 204 8.21 -11.48 -2.93
C TYR A 204 8.35 -12.72 -3.82
N THR A 205 8.96 -13.77 -3.25
CA THR A 205 9.03 -15.11 -3.88
C THR A 205 7.64 -15.72 -4.06
N ALA A 206 6.71 -15.44 -3.14
CA ALA A 206 5.29 -15.77 -3.23
C ALA A 206 4.45 -14.48 -3.25
N PRO A 207 4.13 -13.91 -4.44
CA PRO A 207 3.38 -12.65 -4.55
C PRO A 207 1.96 -12.71 -3.99
N TYR A 208 1.40 -13.90 -3.78
CA TYR A 208 0.11 -14.12 -3.11
C TYR A 208 0.29 -14.95 -1.84
N GLY A 209 1.43 -14.78 -1.18
CA GLY A 209 1.72 -15.36 0.13
C GLY A 209 1.28 -14.46 1.30
N ILE A 210 1.37 -15.04 2.49
CA ILE A 210 1.00 -14.44 3.78
C ILE A 210 1.79 -13.15 4.05
N ASP A 211 3.10 -13.13 3.77
CA ASP A 211 3.96 -11.99 4.10
C ASP A 211 3.59 -10.73 3.33
N ARG A 212 3.31 -10.85 2.02
CA ARG A 212 2.82 -9.74 1.21
C ARG A 212 1.41 -9.34 1.63
N GLY A 213 0.54 -10.30 1.92
CA GLY A 213 -0.79 -10.04 2.46
C GLY A 213 -0.74 -9.20 3.73
N ARG A 214 0.18 -9.50 4.67
CA ARG A 214 0.38 -8.73 5.89
C ARG A 214 0.75 -7.27 5.58
N ALA A 215 1.77 -7.06 4.74
CA ALA A 215 2.23 -5.73 4.38
C ALA A 215 1.12 -4.87 3.73
N LEU A 216 0.31 -5.49 2.87
CA LEU A 216 -0.85 -4.84 2.25
C LEU A 216 -1.91 -4.45 3.28
N LEU A 217 -2.25 -5.33 4.23
CA LEU A 217 -3.20 -5.01 5.30
C LEU A 217 -2.67 -3.97 6.29
N ASP A 218 -1.35 -3.93 6.53
CA ASP A 218 -0.71 -2.86 7.31
C ASP A 218 -0.83 -1.49 6.62
N ALA A 219 -0.73 -1.46 5.30
CA ALA A 219 -0.91 -0.23 4.53
C ALA A 219 -2.38 0.24 4.57
N VAL A 220 -3.34 -0.68 4.42
CA VAL A 220 -4.77 -0.39 4.58
C VAL A 220 -5.07 0.22 5.94
N ASP A 221 -4.50 -0.33 7.01
CA ASP A 221 -4.72 0.17 8.36
C ASP A 221 -4.24 1.63 8.52
N LYS A 222 -3.08 1.97 7.95
CA LYS A 222 -2.56 3.36 7.95
C LYS A 222 -3.43 4.31 7.14
N ILE A 223 -3.94 3.88 5.99
CA ILE A 223 -4.86 4.66 5.17
C ILE A 223 -6.14 4.94 5.97
N TYR A 224 -6.70 3.93 6.62
CA TYR A 224 -7.86 4.09 7.50
C TYR A 224 -7.58 5.06 8.66
N GLN A 225 -6.45 4.91 9.35
CA GLN A 225 -6.04 5.80 10.45
C GLN A 225 -5.87 7.25 10.01
N SER A 226 -5.50 7.50 8.73
CA SER A 226 -5.42 8.85 8.19
C SER A 226 -6.79 9.52 7.93
N GLY A 227 -7.89 8.76 7.99
CA GLY A 227 -9.25 9.24 7.72
C GLY A 227 -9.73 8.98 6.29
N LEU A 228 -8.92 8.32 5.45
CA LEU A 228 -9.25 7.94 4.08
C LEU A 228 -10.08 6.65 4.03
N ILE A 229 -11.32 6.70 4.55
CA ILE A 229 -12.16 5.51 4.77
C ILE A 229 -12.49 4.79 3.45
N GLN A 230 -12.88 5.54 2.42
CA GLN A 230 -13.24 4.98 1.11
C GLN A 230 -12.03 4.36 0.41
N ASP A 231 -10.85 5.00 0.45
CA ASP A 231 -9.62 4.45 -0.12
C ASP A 231 -9.19 3.18 0.61
N ALA A 232 -9.29 3.15 1.94
CA ALA A 232 -9.00 1.95 2.73
C ALA A 232 -9.92 0.78 2.32
N LEU A 233 -11.21 1.05 2.13
CA LEU A 233 -12.21 0.07 1.71
C LEU A 233 -11.92 -0.47 0.30
N LEU A 234 -11.70 0.44 -0.65
CA LEU A 234 -11.38 0.09 -2.04
C LEU A 234 -10.11 -0.77 -2.11
N LEU A 235 -9.06 -0.37 -1.40
CA LEU A 235 -7.81 -1.15 -1.35
C LEU A 235 -8.04 -2.52 -0.72
N MET A 236 -8.84 -2.62 0.34
CA MET A 236 -9.19 -3.90 0.96
C MET A 236 -9.94 -4.82 -0.02
N GLU A 237 -10.91 -4.30 -0.76
CA GLU A 237 -11.64 -5.05 -1.78
C GLU A 237 -10.72 -5.54 -2.89
N GLN A 238 -9.78 -4.70 -3.35
CA GLN A 238 -8.80 -5.08 -4.36
C GLN A 238 -7.89 -6.21 -3.84
N ILE A 239 -7.43 -6.11 -2.61
CA ILE A 239 -6.61 -7.15 -1.95
C ILE A 239 -7.43 -8.45 -1.88
N TYR A 240 -8.65 -8.39 -1.37
CA TYR A 240 -9.55 -9.54 -1.23
C TYR A 240 -9.79 -10.24 -2.56
N ARG A 241 -10.19 -9.49 -3.60
CA ARG A 241 -10.43 -10.01 -4.95
C ARG A 241 -9.17 -10.59 -5.59
N ALA A 242 -8.00 -9.97 -5.36
CA ALA A 242 -6.73 -10.48 -5.85
C ALA A 242 -6.43 -11.87 -5.26
N PHE A 243 -6.58 -12.07 -3.95
CA PHE A 243 -6.39 -13.36 -3.32
C PHE A 243 -7.47 -14.40 -3.68
N GLN A 244 -8.71 -13.95 -3.88
CA GLN A 244 -9.79 -14.79 -4.37
C GLN A 244 -9.50 -15.32 -5.78
N SER A 245 -9.07 -14.44 -6.70
CA SER A 245 -8.78 -14.80 -8.09
C SER A 245 -7.65 -15.82 -8.25
N GLN A 246 -6.75 -15.91 -7.26
CA GLN A 246 -5.63 -16.85 -7.25
C GLN A 246 -5.93 -18.12 -6.45
N HIS A 247 -7.17 -18.31 -5.97
CA HIS A 247 -7.58 -19.42 -5.11
C HIS A 247 -6.80 -19.52 -3.79
N ARG A 248 -6.19 -18.42 -3.33
CA ARG A 248 -5.38 -18.34 -2.09
C ARG A 248 -6.15 -17.74 -0.91
N LEU A 249 -7.38 -17.28 -1.14
CA LEU A 249 -8.19 -16.61 -0.13
C LEU A 249 -8.41 -17.48 1.12
N GLN A 250 -8.75 -18.77 0.94
CA GLN A 250 -8.98 -19.66 2.08
C GLN A 250 -7.74 -19.79 2.96
N GLU A 251 -6.55 -19.85 2.39
CA GLU A 251 -5.30 -19.93 3.16
C GLU A 251 -5.09 -18.68 4.04
N ILE A 252 -5.49 -17.50 3.54
CA ILE A 252 -5.41 -16.25 4.31
C ILE A 252 -6.46 -16.20 5.41
N LEU A 253 -7.68 -16.65 5.12
CA LEU A 253 -8.76 -16.65 6.10
C LEU A 253 -8.51 -17.63 7.24
N HIS A 254 -7.86 -18.77 6.97
CA HIS A 254 -7.48 -19.75 7.99
C HIS A 254 -6.16 -19.42 8.71
N ASP A 255 -5.37 -18.45 8.21
CA ASP A 255 -4.18 -18.00 8.92
C ASP A 255 -4.57 -17.31 10.23
N GLN A 256 -3.95 -17.77 11.33
CA GLN A 256 -4.28 -17.34 12.68
C GLN A 256 -4.08 -15.84 12.94
N ARG A 257 -3.31 -15.14 12.10
CA ARG A 257 -3.00 -13.71 12.28
C ARG A 257 -3.66 -12.86 11.20
N LEU A 258 -3.66 -13.29 9.95
CA LEU A 258 -4.20 -12.51 8.83
C LEU A 258 -5.72 -12.55 8.77
N GLY A 259 -6.35 -13.71 8.97
CA GLY A 259 -7.81 -13.83 8.94
C GLY A 259 -8.48 -12.87 9.92
N PRO A 260 -8.14 -12.94 11.23
CA PRO A 260 -8.69 -12.02 12.23
C PRO A 260 -8.36 -10.55 11.95
N LYS A 261 -7.16 -10.25 11.44
CA LYS A 261 -6.78 -8.89 11.07
C LYS A 261 -7.64 -8.35 9.93
N LEU A 262 -7.85 -9.14 8.88
CA LEU A 262 -8.71 -8.77 7.76
C LEU A 262 -10.15 -8.55 8.24
N THR A 263 -10.72 -9.48 8.99
CA THR A 263 -12.08 -9.35 9.54
C THR A 263 -12.21 -8.08 10.36
N ARG A 264 -11.30 -7.81 11.29
CA ARG A 264 -11.32 -6.60 12.12
C ARG A 264 -11.19 -5.31 11.30
N LEU A 265 -10.32 -5.29 10.28
CA LEU A 265 -10.17 -4.14 9.38
C LEU A 265 -11.44 -3.90 8.57
N VAL A 266 -12.06 -4.96 8.06
CA VAL A 266 -13.34 -4.89 7.34
C VAL A 266 -14.42 -4.35 8.27
N SER A 267 -14.60 -4.94 9.46
CA SER A 267 -15.62 -4.52 10.42
C SER A 267 -15.53 -3.03 10.74
N LYS A 268 -14.34 -2.53 11.09
CA LYS A 268 -14.19 -1.13 11.47
C LYS A 268 -14.35 -0.15 10.31
N THR A 269 -13.92 -0.55 9.11
CA THR A 269 -13.99 0.32 7.92
C THR A 269 -15.43 0.40 7.42
N VAL A 270 -16.11 -0.74 7.30
CA VAL A 270 -17.53 -0.82 6.93
C VAL A 270 -18.40 -0.11 7.96
N GLY A 271 -18.16 -0.36 9.26
CA GLY A 271 -18.90 0.29 10.34
C GLY A 271 -18.79 1.82 10.29
N THR A 272 -17.58 2.34 10.04
CA THR A 272 -17.37 3.78 9.88
C THR A 272 -18.03 4.31 8.61
N GLN A 273 -17.91 3.61 7.47
CA GLN A 273 -18.48 4.04 6.20
C GLN A 273 -20.00 4.15 6.26
N VAL A 274 -20.67 3.15 6.83
CA VAL A 274 -22.13 3.13 6.97
C VAL A 274 -22.60 4.16 7.99
N LEU A 275 -21.84 4.36 9.07
CA LEU A 275 -22.14 5.43 10.03
C LEU A 275 -22.08 6.82 9.37
N LEU A 276 -21.10 7.06 8.49
CA LEU A 276 -20.92 8.34 7.79
C LEU A 276 -21.96 8.59 6.68
N SER A 277 -22.60 7.57 6.11
CA SER A 277 -23.65 7.77 5.11
C SER A 277 -24.93 8.36 5.71
N GLY A 278 -25.15 8.22 7.03
CA GLY A 278 -26.26 8.86 7.75
C GLY A 278 -27.65 8.31 7.41
N GLU A 279 -27.73 7.18 6.72
CA GLU A 279 -28.99 6.55 6.33
C GLU A 279 -29.58 5.66 7.44
N LEU A 280 -30.90 5.43 7.41
CA LEU A 280 -31.54 4.49 8.35
C LEU A 280 -31.17 3.02 8.03
N ARG A 281 -31.24 2.15 9.05
CA ARG A 281 -30.94 0.71 8.95
C ARG A 281 -29.47 0.38 8.66
N LEU A 282 -28.57 1.04 9.36
CA LEU A 282 -27.12 0.84 9.34
C LEU A 282 -26.70 -0.64 9.44
N SER A 283 -27.34 -1.45 10.28
CA SER A 283 -27.01 -2.86 10.46
C SER A 283 -27.33 -3.71 9.22
N ASP A 284 -28.43 -3.41 8.53
CA ASP A 284 -28.79 -4.03 7.25
C ASP A 284 -27.81 -3.60 6.15
N GLN A 285 -27.45 -2.32 6.10
CA GLN A 285 -26.47 -1.79 5.14
C GLN A 285 -25.10 -2.43 5.30
N ALA A 286 -24.59 -2.54 6.53
CA ALA A 286 -23.32 -3.21 6.80
C ALA A 286 -23.35 -4.68 6.36
N THR A 287 -24.47 -5.37 6.60
CA THR A 287 -24.67 -6.76 6.16
C THR A 287 -24.68 -6.87 4.63
N GLN A 288 -25.40 -5.97 3.95
CA GLN A 288 -25.49 -5.95 2.50
C GLN A 288 -24.11 -5.65 1.87
N PHE A 289 -23.40 -4.66 2.41
CA PHE A 289 -22.06 -4.31 1.99
C PHE A 289 -21.13 -5.52 2.10
N HIS A 290 -21.15 -6.20 3.25
CA HIS A 290 -20.31 -7.37 3.47
C HIS A 290 -20.60 -8.52 2.50
N LYS A 291 -21.89 -8.80 2.24
CA LYS A 291 -22.30 -9.83 1.27
C LYS A 291 -21.84 -9.52 -0.15
N GLN A 292 -21.81 -8.25 -0.53
CA GLN A 292 -21.42 -7.81 -1.87
C GLN A 292 -19.89 -7.78 -2.06
N SER A 293 -19.17 -7.21 -1.09
CA SER A 293 -17.73 -6.96 -1.20
C SER A 293 -16.86 -8.08 -0.62
N PHE A 294 -17.35 -8.81 0.38
CA PHE A 294 -16.58 -9.81 1.13
C PHE A 294 -17.40 -11.11 1.41
N PRO A 295 -17.91 -11.80 0.37
CA PRO A 295 -18.89 -12.87 0.52
C PRO A 295 -18.42 -14.10 1.33
N SER A 296 -17.10 -14.38 1.37
CA SER A 296 -16.53 -15.51 2.12
C SER A 296 -16.10 -15.15 3.55
N LEU A 297 -16.25 -13.89 3.96
CA LEU A 297 -16.07 -13.51 5.36
C LEU A 297 -17.44 -13.58 6.06
N GLU A 298 -17.43 -13.92 7.35
CA GLU A 298 -18.62 -13.76 8.19
C GLU A 298 -18.73 -12.32 8.68
N VAL A 299 -19.98 -11.84 8.80
CA VAL A 299 -20.23 -10.51 9.35
C VAL A 299 -20.01 -10.56 10.85
N ASP A 300 -19.18 -9.64 11.33
CA ASP A 300 -18.89 -9.46 12.74
C ASP A 300 -20.17 -9.08 13.53
N GLN A 301 -20.54 -9.95 14.47
CA GLN A 301 -21.73 -9.76 15.30
C GLN A 301 -21.59 -8.57 16.24
N GLY A 302 -20.37 -8.25 16.68
CA GLY A 302 -20.10 -7.09 17.51
C GLY A 302 -20.38 -5.79 16.76
N LEU A 303 -19.99 -5.70 15.49
CA LEU A 303 -20.34 -4.57 14.62
C LEU A 303 -21.86 -4.40 14.51
N LEU A 304 -22.60 -5.48 14.24
CA LEU A 304 -24.05 -5.41 14.08
C LEU A 304 -24.76 -4.98 15.37
N ALA A 305 -24.31 -5.47 16.53
CA ALA A 305 -24.86 -5.08 17.82
C ALA A 305 -24.64 -3.58 18.09
N ILE A 306 -23.42 -3.09 17.83
CA ILE A 306 -23.08 -1.66 17.96
C ILE A 306 -23.93 -0.78 17.04
N LEU A 307 -24.09 -1.15 15.76
CA LEU A 307 -24.92 -0.37 14.84
C LEU A 307 -26.41 -0.37 15.23
N ARG A 308 -26.94 -1.50 15.72
CA ARG A 308 -28.32 -1.59 16.23
C ARG A 308 -28.55 -0.75 17.47
N LEU A 309 -27.56 -0.65 18.35
CA LEU A 309 -27.62 0.28 19.47
C LEU A 309 -27.78 1.71 18.95
N TYR A 310 -26.97 2.11 17.95
CA TYR A 310 -27.07 3.45 17.39
C TYR A 310 -28.41 3.71 16.67
N GLU A 311 -28.94 2.73 15.94
CA GLU A 311 -30.29 2.80 15.37
C GLU A 311 -31.37 3.03 16.43
N ALA A 312 -31.26 2.34 17.58
CA ALA A 312 -32.16 2.54 18.72
C ALA A 312 -32.01 3.94 19.33
N LEU A 313 -30.77 4.46 19.44
CA LEU A 313 -30.51 5.83 19.90
C LEU A 313 -31.13 6.87 18.96
N LEU A 314 -31.03 6.68 17.64
CA LEU A 314 -31.58 7.59 16.63
C LEU A 314 -33.11 7.55 16.53
N SER A 315 -33.70 6.36 16.70
CA SER A 315 -35.15 6.15 16.58
C SER A 315 -35.93 6.65 17.79
N SER A 316 -35.23 7.05 18.84
CA SER A 316 -35.83 7.38 20.12
C SER A 316 -36.42 8.80 20.14
N PRO A 317 -37.76 8.95 20.28
CA PRO A 317 -38.36 10.27 20.40
C PRO A 317 -37.98 10.89 21.75
N VAL A 318 -37.46 12.12 21.71
CA VAL A 318 -36.96 12.94 22.83
C VAL A 318 -37.93 13.08 24.03
N GLN A 319 -39.18 12.60 23.94
CA GLN A 319 -40.28 12.89 24.85
C GLN A 319 -41.01 11.68 25.47
N MET A 320 -40.62 10.42 25.23
CA MET A 320 -41.35 9.25 25.77
C MET A 320 -40.64 8.55 26.92
N ASP A 321 -41.37 8.25 28.00
CA ASP A 321 -40.94 7.45 29.17
C ASP A 321 -40.54 5.99 28.82
N SER A 322 -40.83 5.53 27.60
CA SER A 322 -40.45 4.19 27.09
C SER A 322 -39.01 4.10 26.55
N LEU A 323 -38.28 5.23 26.55
CA LEU A 323 -36.90 5.36 26.07
C LEU A 323 -35.91 4.28 26.58
N PRO A 324 -35.95 3.85 27.85
CA PRO A 324 -34.88 3.01 28.38
C PRO A 324 -34.89 1.60 27.80
N TRP A 325 -36.04 1.00 27.49
CA TRP A 325 -36.11 -0.46 27.36
C TRP A 325 -35.43 -1.02 26.12
N GLU A 326 -35.63 -0.38 24.95
CA GLU A 326 -34.98 -0.82 23.72
C GLU A 326 -33.47 -0.57 23.76
N ILE A 327 -33.05 0.61 24.26
CA ILE A 327 -31.63 0.97 24.39
C ILE A 327 -30.94 0.03 25.39
N LEU A 328 -31.57 -0.25 26.54
CA LEU A 328 -31.05 -1.16 27.57
C LEU A 328 -30.95 -2.59 27.04
N ALA A 329 -31.96 -3.09 26.33
CA ALA A 329 -31.89 -4.42 25.72
C ALA A 329 -30.74 -4.55 24.72
N ARG A 330 -30.51 -3.53 23.87
CA ARG A 330 -29.37 -3.50 22.94
C ARG A 330 -28.03 -3.34 23.66
N TYR A 331 -28.02 -2.64 24.77
CA TYR A 331 -26.85 -2.47 25.61
C TYR A 331 -26.43 -3.78 26.28
N GLU A 332 -27.39 -4.55 26.80
CA GLU A 332 -27.13 -5.89 27.36
C GLU A 332 -26.49 -6.84 26.33
N ASP A 333 -26.98 -6.81 25.07
CA ASP A 333 -26.37 -7.57 23.98
C ASP A 333 -24.87 -7.21 23.79
N ILE A 334 -24.53 -5.91 23.88
CA ILE A 334 -23.14 -5.43 23.76
C ILE A 334 -22.29 -5.89 24.94
N GLN A 335 -22.82 -5.84 26.17
CA GLN A 335 -22.08 -6.32 27.35
C GLN A 335 -21.70 -7.79 27.23
N GLN A 336 -22.57 -8.62 26.65
CA GLN A 336 -22.31 -10.04 26.43
C GLN A 336 -21.28 -10.30 25.33
N LEU A 337 -21.29 -9.48 24.27
CA LEU A 337 -20.40 -9.64 23.12
C LEU A 337 -18.99 -9.10 23.37
N PHE A 338 -18.83 -8.19 24.34
CA PHE A 338 -17.56 -7.53 24.64
C PHE A 338 -17.21 -7.58 26.14
N PRO A 339 -17.05 -8.78 26.73
CA PRO A 339 -16.81 -8.96 28.16
C PRO A 339 -15.46 -8.40 28.65
N GLU A 340 -14.53 -8.13 27.74
CA GLU A 340 -13.22 -7.54 28.03
C GLU A 340 -13.30 -6.07 28.47
N TYR A 341 -14.42 -5.38 28.20
CA TYR A 341 -14.64 -4.01 28.63
C TYR A 341 -15.53 -3.96 29.87
N SER A 342 -15.14 -3.11 30.83
CA SER A 342 -15.89 -2.87 32.07
C SER A 342 -17.12 -1.99 31.81
N PHE A 343 -18.15 -2.54 31.17
CA PHE A 343 -19.43 -1.86 30.96
C PHE A 343 -20.25 -1.80 32.27
N PRO A 344 -20.80 -0.64 32.67
CA PRO A 344 -21.64 -0.54 33.87
C PRO A 344 -22.95 -1.32 33.74
N GLU A 345 -23.41 -1.93 34.83
CA GLU A 345 -24.77 -2.47 34.90
C GLU A 345 -25.79 -1.33 34.95
N MET A 346 -26.75 -1.34 34.03
CA MET A 346 -27.77 -0.31 33.92
C MET A 346 -29.11 -0.87 34.41
N GLY A 347 -29.42 -0.65 35.69
CA GLY A 347 -30.66 -1.08 36.33
C GLY A 347 -31.80 -0.06 36.23
N SER A 348 -33.04 -0.53 36.15
CA SER A 348 -34.23 0.32 36.01
C SER A 348 -34.41 1.30 37.18
N HIS A 349 -34.26 2.60 36.88
CA HIS A 349 -34.69 3.77 37.65
C HIS A 349 -33.76 4.41 38.71
N GLN A 350 -32.51 3.95 38.90
CA GLN A 350 -31.54 4.69 39.75
C GLN A 350 -30.25 4.97 39.02
N ALA A 351 -29.81 6.23 39.05
CA ALA A 351 -28.56 6.66 38.43
C ALA A 351 -27.37 5.97 39.11
N ALA A 352 -26.67 5.13 38.35
CA ALA A 352 -25.41 4.55 38.80
C ALA A 352 -24.33 5.66 38.80
N PRO A 353 -23.76 6.03 39.96
CA PRO A 353 -22.94 7.22 40.10
C PRO A 353 -21.64 7.19 39.28
N ASP A 354 -21.12 6.00 38.97
CA ASP A 354 -19.87 5.81 38.22
C ASP A 354 -20.08 5.35 36.77
N ALA A 355 -21.32 5.12 36.34
CA ALA A 355 -21.61 4.57 35.01
C ALA A 355 -21.17 5.50 33.88
N GLY A 356 -21.25 6.82 34.08
CA GLY A 356 -20.75 7.81 33.12
C GLY A 356 -19.26 7.65 32.82
N GLN A 357 -18.43 7.69 33.86
CA GLN A 357 -16.98 7.54 33.73
C GLN A 357 -16.59 6.17 33.15
N GLN A 358 -17.28 5.08 33.53
CA GLN A 358 -17.00 3.75 32.96
C GLN A 358 -17.26 3.71 31.45
N LEU A 359 -18.39 4.22 30.98
CA LEU A 359 -18.68 4.30 29.54
C LEU A 359 -17.67 5.16 28.79
N LEU A 360 -17.24 6.29 29.37
CA LEU A 360 -16.22 7.15 28.77
C LEU A 360 -14.86 6.45 28.68
N ASN A 361 -14.48 5.66 29.68
CA ASN A 361 -13.24 4.87 29.64
C ASN A 361 -13.29 3.80 28.54
N VAL A 362 -14.45 3.16 28.35
CA VAL A 362 -14.65 2.21 27.25
C VAL A 362 -14.55 2.93 25.91
N ALA A 363 -15.24 4.07 25.73
CA ALA A 363 -15.16 4.85 24.51
C ALA A 363 -13.72 5.29 24.17
N ASP A 364 -12.96 5.76 25.17
CA ASP A 364 -11.57 6.18 24.98
C ASP A 364 -10.67 5.01 24.53
N SER A 365 -10.85 3.82 25.12
CA SER A 365 -10.12 2.61 24.72
C SER A 365 -10.43 2.15 23.28
N LEU A 366 -11.65 2.42 22.81
CA LEU A 366 -12.11 2.07 21.46
C LEU A 366 -11.71 3.13 20.43
N LEU A 367 -11.43 4.36 20.83
CA LEU A 367 -11.26 5.52 19.93
C LEU A 367 -10.21 5.30 18.84
N SER A 368 -9.08 4.65 19.18
CA SER A 368 -7.99 4.36 18.23
C SER A 368 -8.21 3.08 17.42
N SER A 369 -8.99 2.14 17.94
CA SER A 369 -9.09 0.78 17.43
C SER A 369 -10.35 0.54 16.60
N THR A 370 -11.48 1.03 17.07
CA THR A 370 -12.83 0.97 16.46
C THR A 370 -13.58 2.31 16.67
N PRO A 371 -13.16 3.39 16.00
CA PRO A 371 -13.76 4.73 16.15
C PRO A 371 -15.28 4.82 16.06
N HIS A 372 -15.91 4.04 15.16
CA HIS A 372 -17.37 4.00 15.04
C HIS A 372 -18.06 3.48 16.32
N ALA A 373 -17.50 2.44 16.95
CA ALA A 373 -18.02 1.91 18.21
C ALA A 373 -17.81 2.90 19.35
N ALA A 374 -16.62 3.52 19.43
CA ALA A 374 -16.34 4.59 20.39
C ALA A 374 -17.38 5.72 20.31
N PHE A 375 -17.66 6.21 19.11
CA PHE A 375 -18.67 7.24 18.87
C PHE A 375 -20.07 6.82 19.36
N ILE A 376 -20.48 5.58 19.09
CA ILE A 376 -21.81 5.10 19.50
C ILE A 376 -21.92 4.97 21.02
N ILE A 377 -20.85 4.55 21.71
CA ILE A 377 -20.79 4.55 23.18
C ILE A 377 -20.80 5.97 23.73
N MET A 378 -20.12 6.92 23.09
CA MET A 378 -20.16 8.34 23.46
C MET A 378 -21.58 8.92 23.33
N GLU A 379 -22.29 8.60 22.26
CA GLU A 379 -23.68 9.01 22.04
C GLU A 379 -24.62 8.36 23.06
N LEU A 380 -24.41 7.08 23.40
CA LEU A 380 -25.12 6.41 24.49
C LEU A 380 -24.92 7.19 25.80
N SER A 381 -23.69 7.51 26.20
CA SER A 381 -23.42 8.29 27.42
C SER A 381 -24.12 9.64 27.39
N ARG A 382 -24.04 10.38 26.28
CA ARG A 382 -24.67 11.70 26.14
C ARG A 382 -26.19 11.61 26.28
N ILE A 383 -26.83 10.65 25.60
CA ILE A 383 -28.29 10.48 25.63
C ILE A 383 -28.75 10.01 27.01
N MET A 384 -28.09 9.01 27.62
CA MET A 384 -28.42 8.55 28.97
C MET A 384 -28.30 9.67 30.01
N ALA A 385 -27.27 10.53 29.90
CA ALA A 385 -27.10 11.67 30.79
C ALA A 385 -28.17 12.73 30.60
N LYS A 386 -28.57 13.01 29.35
CA LYS A 386 -29.67 13.92 29.03
C LYS A 386 -31.00 13.48 29.64
N HIS A 387 -31.23 12.18 29.72
CA HIS A 387 -32.40 11.58 30.37
C HIS A 387 -32.23 11.29 31.86
N SER A 388 -31.15 11.78 32.49
CA SER A 388 -30.86 11.60 33.92
C SER A 388 -30.74 10.14 34.37
N LEU A 389 -30.40 9.22 33.44
CA LEU A 389 -30.17 7.80 33.72
C LEU A 389 -28.75 7.55 34.22
N ILE A 390 -27.80 8.41 33.83
CA ILE A 390 -26.44 8.45 34.37
C ILE A 390 -26.07 9.87 34.78
N HIS A 391 -25.08 9.99 35.65
CA HIS A 391 -24.45 11.26 35.97
C HIS A 391 -23.21 11.47 35.09
N LEU A 392 -23.05 12.68 34.54
CA LEU A 392 -21.80 13.14 33.93
C LEU A 392 -21.40 14.44 34.62
N ASP A 393 -20.27 14.40 35.31
CA ASP A 393 -19.72 15.55 35.98
C ASP A 393 -19.05 16.52 34.98
N LYS A 394 -18.38 17.56 35.48
CA LYS A 394 -17.70 18.54 34.63
C LYS A 394 -16.53 17.93 33.85
N GLN A 395 -15.78 17.01 34.46
CA GLN A 395 -14.62 16.37 33.87
C GLN A 395 -15.03 15.37 32.79
N ASP A 396 -16.07 14.57 33.06
CA ASP A 396 -16.69 13.63 32.13
C ASP A 396 -17.12 14.34 30.84
N ARG A 397 -17.83 15.47 30.97
CA ARG A 397 -18.29 16.26 29.82
C ARG A 397 -17.12 16.85 29.02
N GLN A 398 -16.03 17.23 29.69
CA GLN A 398 -14.82 17.71 29.02
C GLN A 398 -14.11 16.59 28.26
N GLN A 399 -14.00 15.40 28.86
CA GLN A 399 -13.45 14.22 28.20
C GLN A 399 -14.29 13.87 26.97
N LEU A 400 -15.62 13.82 27.12
CA LEU A 400 -16.54 13.53 26.03
C LEU A 400 -16.42 14.52 24.86
N LEU A 401 -16.34 15.84 25.15
CA LEU A 401 -16.12 16.86 24.12
C LEU A 401 -14.74 16.71 23.44
N THR A 402 -13.71 16.32 24.19
CA THR A 402 -12.36 16.06 23.66
C THR A 402 -12.38 14.89 22.68
N CYS A 403 -13.10 13.82 22.99
CA CYS A 403 -13.29 12.68 22.09
C CYS A 403 -14.03 13.09 20.81
N TYR A 404 -15.11 13.89 20.89
CA TYR A 404 -15.80 14.41 19.70
C TYR A 404 -14.89 15.26 18.81
N LEU A 405 -14.11 16.16 19.41
CA LEU A 405 -13.11 16.96 18.68
C LEU A 405 -12.06 16.09 18.01
N SER A 406 -11.65 14.99 18.65
CA SER A 406 -10.68 14.05 18.11
C SER A 406 -11.23 13.29 16.91
N LEU A 407 -12.49 12.84 16.98
CA LEU A 407 -13.18 12.23 15.84
C LEU A 407 -13.39 13.21 14.69
N TRP A 408 -13.78 14.46 14.97
CA TRP A 408 -13.90 15.49 13.93
C TRP A 408 -12.56 15.81 13.27
N LYS A 409 -11.47 15.88 14.04
CA LYS A 409 -10.11 16.06 13.50
C LYS A 409 -9.69 14.88 12.62
N TRP A 410 -10.12 13.66 12.95
CA TRP A 410 -9.87 12.45 12.16
C TRP A 410 -10.69 12.41 10.87
N VAL A 411 -12.02 12.55 10.95
CA VAL A 411 -12.94 12.62 9.80
C VAL A 411 -13.89 13.81 10.00
N PRO A 412 -13.66 14.95 9.32
CA PRO A 412 -14.44 16.17 9.54
C PRO A 412 -15.87 16.06 9.01
N SER A 413 -16.81 15.67 9.88
CA SER A 413 -18.22 15.45 9.55
C SER A 413 -19.15 16.07 10.60
N HIS A 414 -20.34 16.50 10.18
CA HIS A 414 -21.41 16.98 11.07
C HIS A 414 -21.88 15.92 12.07
N LEU A 415 -21.64 14.64 11.77
CA LEU A 415 -21.92 13.54 12.69
C LEU A 415 -21.18 13.72 14.03
N PHE A 416 -19.89 14.08 13.97
CA PHE A 416 -19.04 14.17 15.17
C PHE A 416 -19.08 15.55 15.84
N MET A 417 -19.60 16.57 15.16
CA MET A 417 -19.76 17.91 15.72
C MET A 417 -21.01 18.58 15.15
N ASN A 418 -22.00 18.80 16.02
CA ASN A 418 -23.28 19.43 15.67
C ASN A 418 -23.85 20.24 16.86
N ALA A 419 -24.97 20.92 16.62
CA ALA A 419 -25.62 21.78 17.61
C ALA A 419 -26.04 21.01 18.87
N ASN A 420 -26.56 19.78 18.74
CA ASN A 420 -27.00 18.99 19.89
C ASN A 420 -25.83 18.64 20.82
N ILE A 421 -24.68 18.27 20.25
CA ILE A 421 -23.45 17.98 21.02
C ILE A 421 -23.00 19.25 21.77
N MET A 422 -23.06 20.41 21.12
CA MET A 422 -22.69 21.68 21.75
C MET A 422 -23.64 22.08 22.87
N ASP A 423 -24.94 22.00 22.65
CA ASP A 423 -25.95 22.40 23.64
C ASP A 423 -25.84 21.54 24.91
N ASP A 424 -25.56 20.24 24.75
CA ASP A 424 -25.44 19.30 25.86
C ASP A 424 -24.11 19.44 26.65
N LEU A 425 -23.00 19.84 25.99
CA LEU A 425 -21.65 19.77 26.58
C LEU A 425 -20.93 21.12 26.76
N ALA A 426 -21.13 22.09 25.87
CA ALA A 426 -20.27 23.28 25.76
C ALA A 426 -20.34 24.23 26.96
N ASN A 427 -21.48 24.29 27.65
CA ASN A 427 -21.64 25.16 28.83
C ASN A 427 -20.84 24.69 30.05
N TRP A 428 -20.34 23.45 30.03
CA TRP A 428 -19.65 22.81 31.15
C TRP A 428 -18.17 22.52 30.86
N SER A 429 -17.71 22.79 29.63
CA SER A 429 -16.32 22.58 29.24
C SER A 429 -15.42 23.77 29.60
N ASN A 430 -14.09 23.56 29.50
CA ASN A 430 -13.13 24.64 29.69
C ASN A 430 -13.21 25.65 28.53
N ASN A 431 -12.76 26.89 28.76
CA ASN A 431 -12.86 27.95 27.75
C ASN A 431 -12.13 27.61 26.44
N THR A 432 -11.04 26.85 26.48
CA THR A 432 -10.25 26.51 25.30
C THR A 432 -10.96 25.52 24.38
N LEU A 433 -11.45 24.39 24.91
CA LEU A 433 -12.20 23.39 24.15
C LEU A 433 -13.52 23.98 23.63
N ARG A 434 -14.20 24.77 24.48
CA ARG A 434 -15.42 25.48 24.08
C ARG A 434 -15.17 26.41 22.90
N GLN A 435 -14.13 27.25 22.95
CA GLN A 435 -13.79 28.15 21.85
C GLN A 435 -13.43 27.39 20.57
N GLU A 436 -12.70 26.28 20.67
CA GLU A 436 -12.37 25.46 19.50
C GLU A 436 -13.64 24.87 18.87
N ALA A 437 -14.53 24.28 19.67
CA ALA A 437 -15.77 23.69 19.20
C ALA A 437 -16.75 24.76 18.64
N GLU A 438 -16.86 25.93 19.28
CA GLU A 438 -17.64 27.07 18.77
C GLU A 438 -17.08 27.59 17.44
N ARG A 439 -15.75 27.62 17.25
CA ARG A 439 -15.13 28.00 15.97
C ARG A 439 -15.42 26.99 14.87
N ILE A 440 -15.38 25.69 15.18
CA ILE A 440 -15.77 24.63 14.25
C ILE A 440 -17.25 24.80 13.87
N MET A 441 -18.14 24.94 14.83
CA MET A 441 -19.58 25.10 14.57
C MET A 441 -19.93 26.38 13.81
N SER A 442 -19.29 27.50 14.15
CA SER A 442 -19.40 28.75 13.40
C SER A 442 -18.97 28.54 11.94
N PHE A 443 -17.87 27.83 11.71
CA PHE A 443 -17.43 27.50 10.36
C PHE A 443 -18.45 26.60 9.63
N LEU A 444 -18.94 25.55 10.29
CA LEU A 444 -19.87 24.57 9.72
C LEU A 444 -21.27 25.13 9.43
N SER A 445 -21.68 26.19 10.12
CA SER A 445 -23.01 26.81 9.96
C SER A 445 -23.06 27.90 8.89
N GLU A 446 -21.92 28.31 8.32
CA GLU A 446 -21.89 29.33 7.28
C GLU A 446 -22.38 28.80 5.92
N PRO A 447 -23.46 29.38 5.34
CA PRO A 447 -24.04 28.89 4.10
C PRO A 447 -23.09 29.05 2.91
N GLY A 448 -22.96 28.00 2.08
CA GLY A 448 -22.16 28.01 0.85
C GLY A 448 -20.67 27.72 1.03
N LYS A 449 -20.19 27.45 2.26
CA LYS A 449 -18.79 27.13 2.53
C LYS A 449 -18.23 25.87 1.88
N PRO A 450 -18.95 24.74 1.81
CA PRO A 450 -18.44 23.52 1.17
C PRO A 450 -17.94 23.79 -0.27
N ALA A 451 -18.73 24.54 -1.06
CA ALA A 451 -18.34 24.96 -2.41
C ALA A 451 -17.28 26.08 -2.44
N SER A 452 -17.26 26.96 -1.42
CA SER A 452 -16.26 28.02 -1.34
C SER A 452 -14.86 27.49 -1.01
N LEU A 453 -14.74 26.33 -0.34
CA LEU A 453 -13.46 25.71 0.01
C LEU A 453 -12.59 25.41 -1.23
N LEU A 454 -13.18 24.91 -2.31
CA LEU A 454 -12.45 24.69 -3.57
C LEU A 454 -12.03 26.01 -4.23
N THR A 455 -12.93 27.01 -4.20
CA THR A 455 -12.64 28.34 -4.74
C THR A 455 -11.51 29.02 -3.98
N ASP A 456 -11.49 28.87 -2.66
CA ASP A 456 -10.46 29.38 -1.77
C ASP A 456 -9.12 28.67 -2.01
N LEU A 457 -9.13 27.35 -2.20
CA LEU A 457 -7.92 26.61 -2.55
C LEU A 457 -7.31 27.10 -3.87
N GLN A 458 -8.14 27.42 -4.86
CA GLN A 458 -7.69 27.91 -6.16
C GLN A 458 -7.21 29.36 -6.12
N LYS A 459 -7.93 30.25 -5.43
CA LYS A 459 -7.67 31.70 -5.45
C LYS A 459 -6.72 32.17 -4.34
N ARG A 460 -6.67 31.43 -3.22
CA ARG A 460 -5.96 31.77 -1.97
C ARG A 460 -5.30 30.53 -1.33
N PRO A 461 -4.43 29.81 -2.05
CA PRO A 461 -3.79 28.58 -1.55
C PRO A 461 -2.96 28.79 -0.27
N GLU A 462 -2.51 30.00 0.00
CA GLU A 462 -1.79 30.39 1.22
C GLU A 462 -2.60 30.17 2.50
N LEU A 463 -3.95 30.19 2.45
CA LEU A 463 -4.80 29.90 3.61
C LEU A 463 -4.65 28.47 4.11
N TYR A 464 -4.24 27.56 3.22
CA TYR A 464 -4.07 26.13 3.50
C TYR A 464 -2.60 25.76 3.75
N ARG A 465 -1.65 26.61 3.34
CA ARG A 465 -0.22 26.37 3.52
C ARG A 465 0.22 26.76 4.93
N GLY A 466 1.01 25.90 5.58
CA GLY A 466 1.63 26.21 6.87
C GLY A 466 0.69 26.20 8.09
N GLY A 467 -0.55 25.70 7.95
CA GLY A 467 -1.45 25.51 9.09
C GLY A 467 -2.06 26.80 9.66
N ALA A 468 -2.09 27.90 8.89
CA ALA A 468 -2.63 29.18 9.34
C ALA A 468 -4.11 29.11 9.76
N GLU A 469 -4.93 28.34 9.05
CA GLU A 469 -6.34 28.08 9.38
C GLU A 469 -6.63 26.57 9.47
N PRO A 470 -6.34 25.91 10.62
CA PRO A 470 -6.42 24.45 10.74
C PRO A 470 -7.83 23.90 10.55
N ILE A 471 -8.85 24.62 11.04
CA ILE A 471 -10.27 24.25 10.88
C ILE A 471 -10.66 24.25 9.40
N ARG A 472 -10.22 25.26 8.62
CA ARG A 472 -10.50 25.34 7.18
C ARG A 472 -9.82 24.21 6.43
N SER A 473 -8.56 23.91 6.75
CA SER A 473 -7.83 22.80 6.13
C SER A 473 -8.49 21.44 6.41
N GLN A 474 -8.97 21.22 7.64
CA GLN A 474 -9.72 20.02 7.98
C GLN A 474 -11.08 19.99 7.28
N ALA A 475 -11.82 21.10 7.23
CA ALA A 475 -13.08 21.15 6.50
C ALA A 475 -12.91 20.87 5.00
N LEU A 476 -11.87 21.41 4.35
CA LEU A 476 -11.52 21.08 2.96
C LEU A 476 -11.27 19.57 2.80
N TYR A 477 -10.57 18.96 3.75
CA TYR A 477 -10.34 17.51 3.74
C TYR A 477 -11.65 16.73 3.85
N GLY A 478 -12.54 17.08 4.79
CA GLY A 478 -13.87 16.46 4.91
C GLY A 478 -14.72 16.62 3.64
N TYR A 479 -14.66 17.80 3.02
CA TYR A 479 -15.34 18.08 1.75
C TYR A 479 -14.82 17.20 0.61
N LEU A 480 -13.49 17.07 0.47
CA LEU A 480 -12.87 16.21 -0.54
C LEU A 480 -13.18 14.72 -0.34
N LEU A 481 -13.45 14.31 0.90
CA LEU A 481 -13.90 12.96 1.24
C LEU A 481 -15.41 12.73 1.02
N GLY A 482 -16.18 13.78 0.74
CA GLY A 482 -17.64 13.70 0.59
C GLY A 482 -18.37 13.42 1.90
N VAL A 483 -17.76 13.71 3.06
CA VAL A 483 -18.39 13.55 4.40
C VAL A 483 -18.87 14.88 5.00
N LEU A 484 -18.58 15.97 4.29
CA LEU A 484 -18.96 17.34 4.63
C LEU A 484 -19.61 17.96 3.39
N GLU A 485 -20.92 18.19 3.44
CA GLU A 485 -21.74 18.64 2.29
C GLU A 485 -22.12 20.12 2.36
#